data_AF-U6SWU9-F1
#
_entry.id   AF-U6SWU9-F1
#
_cell.length_a   1.000
_cell.length_b   1.000
_cell.length_c   1.000
_cell.angle_alpha   90.00
_cell.angle_beta   90.00
_cell.angle_gamma   90.00
#
_symmetry.space_group_name_H-M   'P 1'
#
loop_
_entity.id
_entity.type
_entity.pdbx_description
1 polymer ?
#
loop_
_entity_poly.entity_id
_entity_poly.type
_entity_poly.pdbx_seq_one_letter_code
_entity_poly.pdbx_strand_id
1 'polypeptide(L)' 'MELSGIGTLSTEGITAFIKMIQQFEVMGLTVTIIGVKPEHAIYFNTNGYQVEASFQSNLHNVIHRYLHQ' A
#
# COMPACT_ATOMS: atom_id res chain seq x y z
N MET A 1 0.98 5.56 -2.50
CA MET A 1 -0.49 5.45 -2.35
C MET A 1 -0.88 5.93 -0.96
N GLU A 2 -1.77 6.92 -0.86
CA GLU A 2 -2.19 7.55 0.40
C GLU A 2 -3.59 7.08 0.79
N LEU A 3 -3.73 6.48 1.97
CA LEU A 3 -4.96 5.83 2.46
C LEU A 3 -5.56 6.52 3.69
N SER A 4 -4.96 7.58 4.23
CA SER A 4 -5.43 8.24 5.47
C SER A 4 -6.88 8.73 5.38
N GLY A 5 -7.31 9.20 4.21
CA GLY A 5 -8.68 9.62 3.93
C GLY A 5 -9.67 8.49 3.68
N ILE A 6 -9.20 7.24 3.59
CA ILE A 6 -10.06 6.08 3.35
C ILE A 6 -10.59 5.56 4.69
N GLY A 7 -11.91 5.38 4.76
CA GLY A 7 -12.62 4.88 5.94
C GLY A 7 -12.59 3.37 6.01
N THR A 8 -13.43 2.71 5.21
CA THR A 8 -13.51 1.25 5.11
C THR A 8 -13.15 0.82 3.69
N LEU A 9 -12.50 -0.34 3.58
CA LEU A 9 -12.17 -0.95 2.31
C LEU A 9 -13.05 -2.19 2.13
N SER A 10 -13.84 -2.22 1.05
CA SER A 10 -14.58 -3.44 0.70
C SER A 10 -13.63 -4.52 0.17
N THR A 11 -14.05 -5.77 0.23
CA THR A 11 -13.28 -6.91 -0.29
C THR A 11 -12.98 -6.73 -1.79
N GLU A 12 -13.94 -6.24 -2.57
CA GLU A 12 -13.78 -5.96 -3.99
C GLU A 12 -12.76 -4.84 -4.23
N GLY A 13 -12.83 -3.77 -3.43
CA GLY A 13 -11.90 -2.65 -3.49
C GLY A 13 -10.46 -3.06 -3.18
N ILE A 14 -10.26 -3.86 -2.13
CA ILE A 14 -8.97 -4.45 -1.79
C ILE A 14 -8.44 -5.34 -2.91
N THR A 15 -9.30 -6.20 -3.47
CA THR A 15 -8.89 -7.11 -4.54
C THR A 15 -8.43 -6.34 -5.78
N ALA A 16 -9.14 -5.28 -6.15
CA ALA A 16 -8.76 -4.41 -7.26
C ALA A 16 -7.46 -3.63 -6.96
N PHE A 17 -7.33 -3.11 -5.74
CA PHE A 17 -6.14 -2.38 -5.29
C PHE A 17 -4.88 -3.27 -5.30
N ILE A 18 -4.99 -4.51 -4.83
CA ILE A 18 -3.89 -5.48 -4.83
C ILE A 18 -3.48 -5.83 -6.27
N LYS A 19 -4.44 -6.09 -7.16
CA LYS A 19 -4.16 -6.34 -8.58
C LYS A 19 -3.41 -5.17 -9.22
N MET A 20 -3.79 -3.94 -8.90
CA MET A 20 -3.09 -2.75 -9.38
C MET A 20 -1.64 -2.71 -8.87
N ILE A 21 -1.39 -3.03 -7.59
CA ILE A 21 -0.02 -3.07 -7.06
C ILE A 21 0.82 -4.15 -7.76
N GLN A 22 0.26 -5.34 -7.97
CA GLN A 22 0.94 -6.42 -8.68
C GLN A 22 1.29 -6.04 -10.13
N GLN A 23 0.44 -5.25 -10.80
CA GLN A 23 0.75 -4.73 -12.13
C GLN A 23 1.96 -3.77 -12.11
N PHE A 24 2.06 -2.91 -11.09
CA PHE A 24 3.24 -2.05 -10.92
C PHE A 24 4.51 -2.85 -10.63
N GLU A 25 4.41 -3.93 -9.85
CA GLU A 25 5.52 -4.82 -9.57
C GLU A 25 6.07 -5.49 -10.85
N VAL A 26 5.20 -5.96 -11.74
CA VAL A 26 5.59 -6.51 -13.05
C VAL A 26 6.32 -5.47 -13.92
N MET A 27 6.03 -4.17 -13.71
CA MET A 27 6.73 -3.07 -14.36
C MET A 27 8.06 -2.68 -13.69
N GLY A 28 8.47 -3.39 -12.63
CA GLY A 28 9.67 -3.08 -11.84
C GLY A 28 9.50 -1.88 -10.92
N LEU A 29 8.27 -1.48 -10.59
CA LEU A 29 7.98 -0.35 -9.71
C LEU A 29 7.66 -0.85 -8.30
N THR A 30 8.31 -0.25 -7.30
CA THR A 30 7.97 -0.48 -5.89
C THR A 30 6.87 0.49 -5.45
N VAL A 31 5.76 -0.04 -4.94
CA VAL A 31 4.69 0.79 -4.38
C VAL A 31 4.96 1.06 -2.90
N THR A 32 4.92 2.32 -2.50
CA THR A 32 4.88 2.70 -1.08
C THR A 32 3.45 3.10 -0.69
N ILE A 33 2.93 2.49 0.38
CA ILE A 33 1.59 2.74 0.93
C ILE A 33 1.74 3.47 2.26
N ILE A 34 0.98 4.56 2.42
CA ILE A 34 0.96 5.40 3.62
C ILE A 34 -0.47 5.60 4.11
N GLY A 35 -0.64 5.94 5.38
CA GLY A 35 -1.96 6.19 5.97
C GLY A 35 -2.81 4.91 6.15
N VAL A 36 -2.17 3.74 6.27
CA VAL A 36 -2.86 2.48 6.56
C VAL A 36 -3.32 2.48 8.02
N LYS A 37 -4.63 2.24 8.23
CA LYS A 37 -5.22 2.08 9.55
C LYS A 37 -5.24 0.59 9.95
N PRO A 38 -5.37 0.24 11.24
CA PRO A 38 -5.39 -1.16 11.68
C PRO A 38 -6.42 -2.04 10.95
N GLU A 39 -7.60 -1.49 10.69
CA GLU A 39 -8.67 -2.16 9.93
C GLU A 39 -8.28 -2.47 8.47
N HIS A 40 -7.40 -1.66 7.87
CA HIS A 40 -6.86 -1.91 6.54
C HIS A 40 -5.77 -2.99 6.57
N ALA A 41 -4.99 -3.07 7.66
CA ALA A 41 -3.84 -3.97 7.77
C ALA A 41 -4.23 -5.46 7.71
N ILE A 42 -5.43 -5.81 8.18
CA ILE A 42 -5.97 -7.17 8.11
C ILE A 42 -5.94 -7.66 6.67
N TYR A 43 -6.32 -6.82 5.70
CA TYR A 43 -6.41 -7.22 4.30
C TYR A 43 -5.07 -7.59 3.66
N PHE A 44 -3.98 -6.97 4.11
CA PHE A 44 -2.62 -7.26 3.64
C PHE A 44 -1.97 -8.43 4.36
N ASN A 45 -2.39 -8.71 5.61
CA ASN A 45 -1.76 -9.74 6.44
C ASN A 45 -2.45 -11.11 6.38
N THR A 46 -3.77 -11.18 6.22
CA THR A 46 -4.52 -12.45 6.41
C THR A 46 -4.98 -13.14 5.12
N ASN A 47 -5.02 -12.44 3.99
CA ASN A 47 -5.69 -12.96 2.79
C ASN A 47 -4.75 -13.66 1.77
N GLY A 48 -3.53 -14.01 2.16
CA GLY A 48 -2.59 -14.71 1.26
C GLY A 48 -2.09 -13.87 0.08
N TYR A 49 -2.49 -12.61 0.00
CA TYR A 49 -1.95 -11.66 -0.97
C TYR A 49 -0.59 -11.17 -0.46
N GLN A 50 0.46 -11.83 -0.94
CA GLN A 50 1.81 -11.28 -0.83
C GLN A 50 1.88 -10.07 -1.76
N VAL A 51 1.93 -8.88 -1.19
CA VAL A 51 2.08 -7.65 -1.93
C VAL A 51 3.46 -7.11 -1.62
N GLU A 52 4.31 -7.03 -2.63
CA GLU A 52 5.61 -6.36 -2.55
C GLU A 52 5.38 -4.84 -2.49
N ALA A 53 5.04 -4.35 -1.29
CA ALA A 53 4.82 -2.95 -1.01
C ALA A 53 5.54 -2.53 0.28
N SER A 54 6.14 -1.34 0.24
CA SER A 54 6.67 -0.71 1.46
C SER A 54 5.53 0.00 2.18
N PHE A 55 5.44 -0.19 3.50
CA PHE A 55 4.53 0.57 4.35
C PHE A 55 5.30 1.67 5.08
N GLN A 56 4.77 2.89 5.10
CA GLN A 56 5.35 4.03 5.80
C GLN A 56 4.26 4.81 6.54
N SER A 57 4.63 5.49 7.62
CA SER A 57 3.67 6.20 8.48
C SER A 57 3.16 7.51 7.84
N ASN A 58 3.98 8.18 7.04
CA ASN A 58 3.62 9.44 6.39
C ASN A 58 4.46 9.70 5.13
N LEU A 59 4.02 10.67 4.32
CA LEU A 59 4.69 11.06 3.07
C LEU A 59 6.09 11.65 3.30
N HIS A 60 6.30 12.36 4.41
CA HIS A 60 7.59 12.97 4.75
C HIS A 60 8.71 11.91 4.80
N ASN A 61 8.46 10.77 5.45
CA ASN A 61 9.42 9.66 5.53
C ASN A 61 9.72 9.05 4.16
N VAL A 62 8.72 8.99 3.27
CA VAL A 62 8.90 8.48 1.90
C VAL A 62 9.80 9.41 1.11
N ILE A 63 9.50 10.72 1.14
CA ILE A 63 10.28 11.74 0.43
C ILE A 63 11.74 11.71 0.88
N HIS A 64 11.99 11.70 2.19
CA HIS A 64 13.36 11.65 2.70
C HIS A 64 14.13 10.41 2.25
N ARG A 65 13.48 9.23 2.26
CA ARG A 65 14.12 7.97 1.82
C ARG A 65 14.57 8.00 0.35
N TYR A 66 13.79 8.62 -0.54
CA TYR A 66 14.04 8.55 -1.98
C TYR A 66 14.71 9.80 -2.57
N LEU A 67 14.55 10.97 -1.97
CA LEU A 67 15.03 12.25 -2.51
C LEU A 67 16.20 12.84 -1.74
N HIS A 68 16.52 12.34 -0.55
CA HIS A 68 17.59 12.87 0.31
C HIS A 68 18.57 11.79 0.76
N GLN A 69 19.01 10.92 -0.17
CA GLN A 69 20.13 10.00 0.09
C GLN A 69 21.42 10.78 0.43
#